data_AF-A0A1H9QXZ3-F1
#
_entry.id   AF-A0A1H9QXZ3-F1
#
_cell.length_a   1.000
_cell.length_b   1.000
_cell.length_c   1.000
_cell.angle_alpha   90.00
_cell.angle_beta   90.00
_cell.angle_gamma   90.00
#
_symmetry.space_group_name_H-M   'P 1'
#
loop_
_entity.id
_entity.type
_entity.pdbx_description
1 polymer ?
#
loop_
_entity_poly.entity_id
_entity_poly.type
_entity_poly.pdbx_seq_one_letter_code
_entity_poly.pdbx_strand_id
1 'polypeptide(L)'
;MRRITLWALSTITTLVLLFSYHTSTSSQGASAAPIVAQAGAASNGSGSASGSGSSGSSSGSGSSSSTKTFSGDTAMTQWGPVQVQITVAGGKVTRATALQVPSGNNRDQEINSYAVPVLNQEVVAAQSANIDMISGATVTSDGYLQSVQSAFDKAGL
;
A
#
# COMPACT_ATOMS: atom_id res chain seq x y z
N MET A 1 22.07 -30.83 -27.20
CA MET A 1 20.78 -30.14 -26.96
C MET A 1 19.75 -30.99 -26.19
N ARG A 2 19.63 -32.30 -26.42
CA ARG A 2 18.62 -33.18 -25.75
C ARG A 2 18.85 -33.52 -24.26
N ARG A 3 19.98 -33.12 -23.68
CA ARG A 3 20.39 -33.48 -22.31
C ARG A 3 20.03 -32.41 -21.27
N ILE A 4 19.92 -31.15 -21.72
CA ILE A 4 19.54 -30.01 -20.87
C ILE A 4 18.04 -30.01 -20.60
N THR A 5 17.23 -30.48 -21.56
CA THR A 5 15.78 -30.64 -21.41
C THR A 5 15.41 -31.67 -20.34
N LEU A 6 16.21 -32.73 -20.15
CA LEU A 6 15.95 -33.74 -19.13
C LEU A 6 16.29 -33.25 -17.71
N TRP A 7 17.19 -32.28 -17.55
CA TRP A 7 17.50 -31.70 -16.24
C TRP A 7 16.46 -30.66 -15.80
N ALA A 8 15.96 -29.85 -16.73
CA ALA A 8 14.98 -28.80 -16.43
C ALA A 8 13.60 -29.34 -15.99
N LEU A 9 13.16 -30.48 -16.55
CA LEU A 9 11.88 -31.11 -16.20
C LEU A 9 11.87 -31.70 -14.77
N SER A 10 13.02 -32.11 -14.25
CA SER A 10 13.14 -32.69 -12.90
C SER A 10 12.98 -31.63 -11.81
N THR A 11 13.58 -30.44 -12.00
CA THR A 11 13.51 -29.33 -11.04
C THR A 11 12.10 -28.78 -10.89
N ILE A 12 11.36 -28.71 -12.00
CA ILE A 12 9.97 -28.22 -12.02
C ILE A 12 9.04 -29.18 -11.28
N THR A 13 9.21 -30.50 -11.45
CA THR A 13 8.40 -31.50 -10.75
C THR A 13 8.65 -31.47 -9.24
N THR A 14 9.90 -31.20 -8.84
CA THR A 14 10.28 -31.05 -7.42
C THR A 14 9.62 -29.82 -6.78
N LEU A 15 9.54 -28.70 -7.50
CA LEU A 15 8.88 -27.47 -7.02
C LEU A 15 7.36 -27.61 -6.90
N VAL A 16 6.70 -28.31 -7.83
CA VAL A 16 5.25 -28.53 -7.79
C VAL A 16 4.85 -29.44 -6.63
N LEU A 17 5.65 -30.47 -6.31
CA LEU A 17 5.42 -31.31 -5.12
C LEU A 17 5.62 -30.54 -3.82
N LEU A 18 6.58 -29.61 -3.77
CA LEU A 18 6.81 -28.77 -2.58
C LEU A 18 5.69 -27.76 -2.35
N PHE A 19 5.11 -27.20 -3.42
CA PHE A 19 3.98 -26.26 -3.32
C PHE A 19 2.64 -26.98 -3.09
N SER A 20 2.53 -28.24 -3.52
CA SER A 20 1.34 -29.06 -3.29
C SER A 20 1.33 -29.75 -1.92
N TYR A 21 2.40 -29.65 -1.13
CA TYR A 21 2.47 -30.24 0.20
C TYR A 21 2.45 -29.17 1.29
N HIS A 22 1.22 -28.93 1.78
CA HIS A 22 0.91 -28.56 3.16
C HIS A 22 1.17 -27.12 3.64
N THR A 23 0.09 -26.41 3.96
CA THR A 23 -0.36 -26.44 5.37
C THR A 23 -1.88 -26.29 5.48
N SER A 24 -2.55 -27.43 5.66
CA SER A 24 -3.91 -27.48 6.18
C SER A 24 -3.88 -27.09 7.66
N THR A 25 -4.49 -25.96 8.01
CA THR A 25 -4.89 -25.70 9.40
C THR A 25 -6.41 -25.62 9.45
N SER A 26 -7.04 -26.78 9.65
CA SER A 26 -8.45 -26.88 10.03
C SER A 26 -8.64 -26.56 11.53
N SER A 27 -9.70 -25.79 11.80
CA SER A 27 -10.70 -25.95 12.87
C SER A 27 -10.46 -25.49 14.32
N GLN A 28 -11.55 -24.88 14.84
CA GLN A 28 -11.99 -24.57 16.24
C GLN A 28 -12.00 -23.06 16.51
N GLY A 29 -13.09 -22.37 16.87
CA GLY A 29 -14.37 -22.77 17.46
C GLY A 29 -14.54 -22.01 18.78
N ALA A 30 -15.43 -21.00 18.84
CA ALA A 30 -16.03 -20.51 20.09
C ALA A 30 -17.20 -19.54 19.83
N SER A 31 -18.32 -19.86 20.44
CA SER A 31 -19.58 -19.12 20.54
C SER A 31 -19.51 -18.00 21.57
N ALA A 32 -20.16 -16.86 21.33
CA ALA A 32 -20.87 -16.06 22.35
C ALA A 32 -21.68 -14.92 21.70
N ALA A 33 -22.91 -14.73 22.18
CA ALA A 33 -23.94 -13.83 21.67
C ALA A 33 -23.65 -12.32 21.83
N PRO A 34 -24.43 -11.46 21.16
CA PRO A 34 -24.83 -10.19 21.76
C PRO A 34 -26.34 -10.14 22.02
N ILE A 35 -26.63 -9.93 23.29
CA ILE A 35 -27.91 -9.56 23.90
C ILE A 35 -28.20 -8.06 23.71
N VAL A 36 -29.51 -7.78 23.70
CA VAL A 36 -30.25 -6.54 24.05
C VAL A 36 -30.19 -5.28 23.16
N ALA A 37 -31.40 -4.93 22.74
CA ALA A 37 -31.85 -3.59 22.39
C ALA A 37 -31.87 -2.66 23.63
N GLN A 38 -31.55 -1.39 23.44
CA GLN A 38 -32.12 -0.27 24.21
C GLN A 38 -31.94 1.03 23.42
N ALA A 39 -33.05 1.76 23.28
CA ALA A 39 -33.20 3.02 22.59
C ALA A 39 -32.47 4.20 23.25
N GLY A 40 -32.10 5.20 22.44
CA GLY A 40 -31.63 6.51 22.86
C GLY A 40 -31.99 7.57 21.82
N ALA A 41 -32.67 8.63 22.27
CA ALA A 41 -33.42 9.61 21.50
C ALA A 41 -32.58 10.71 20.80
N ALA A 42 -33.28 11.43 19.92
CA ALA A 42 -32.87 12.47 19.00
C ALA A 42 -32.18 13.73 19.60
N SER A 43 -31.45 14.47 18.74
CA SER A 43 -31.64 15.92 18.54
C SER A 43 -30.79 16.52 17.41
N ASN A 44 -31.34 17.57 16.80
CA ASN A 44 -31.02 18.35 15.60
C ASN A 44 -29.65 19.05 15.49
N GLY A 45 -29.33 19.46 14.25
CA GLY A 45 -28.65 20.74 13.92
C GLY A 45 -27.69 20.65 12.74
N SER A 46 -28.12 20.86 11.48
CA SER A 46 -28.16 22.14 10.72
C SER A 46 -26.81 22.66 10.17
N GLY A 47 -26.74 22.90 8.85
CA GLY A 47 -25.75 23.75 8.16
C GLY A 47 -25.07 23.07 6.95
N SER A 48 -25.60 23.15 5.73
CA SER A 48 -25.45 24.22 4.72
C SER A 48 -24.19 24.13 3.83
N ALA A 49 -24.42 23.59 2.62
CA ALA A 49 -24.03 24.04 1.27
C ALA A 49 -22.61 24.53 0.86
N SER A 50 -22.35 24.29 -0.44
CA SER A 50 -21.30 24.81 -1.33
C SER A 50 -20.07 23.90 -1.46
N GLY A 51 -19.65 23.38 -2.61
CA GLY A 51 -19.78 23.85 -3.99
C GLY A 51 -18.38 24.22 -4.53
N SER A 52 -18.03 23.75 -5.73
CA SER A 52 -16.76 23.94 -6.50
C SER A 52 -15.66 22.92 -6.18
N GLY A 53 -15.00 22.21 -7.10
CA GLY A 53 -14.91 22.35 -8.56
C GLY A 53 -13.44 22.42 -8.99
N SER A 54 -12.92 21.30 -9.53
CA SER A 54 -11.76 21.16 -10.42
C SER A 54 -10.33 21.40 -9.90
N SER A 55 -9.50 20.36 -9.97
CA SER A 55 -8.49 20.27 -11.04
C SER A 55 -7.80 18.90 -10.99
N GLY A 56 -8.25 17.98 -11.84
CA GLY A 56 -7.50 16.79 -12.18
C GLY A 56 -6.29 17.16 -13.02
N SER A 57 -5.13 16.63 -12.67
CA SER A 57 -4.00 16.49 -13.58
C SER A 57 -3.89 15.02 -13.95
N SER A 58 -4.29 14.74 -15.19
CA SER A 58 -4.13 13.46 -15.87
C SER A 58 -2.71 13.36 -16.45
N SER A 59 -2.06 12.21 -16.22
CA SER A 59 -0.96 11.66 -17.02
C SER A 59 -0.71 10.23 -16.50
N GLY A 60 -0.84 9.15 -17.26
CA GLY A 60 -0.98 9.05 -18.71
C GLY A 60 -1.71 7.78 -19.17
N SER A 61 -2.16 7.84 -20.43
CA SER A 61 -2.60 6.72 -21.22
C SER A 61 -1.45 5.75 -21.47
N GLY A 62 -1.68 4.46 -21.26
CA GLY A 62 -0.71 3.42 -21.60
C GLY A 62 -1.23 2.01 -21.34
N SER A 63 -2.03 1.52 -22.28
CA SER A 63 -2.43 0.12 -22.48
C SER A 63 -3.17 -0.55 -21.32
N SER A 64 -4.33 -1.15 -21.65
CA SER A 64 -5.18 -1.95 -20.78
C SER A 64 -4.48 -3.23 -20.29
N SER A 65 -3.47 -3.04 -19.48
CA SER A 65 -3.09 -3.95 -18.41
C SER A 65 -3.90 -3.52 -17.20
N SER A 66 -4.59 -4.46 -16.55
CA SER A 66 -5.45 -4.18 -15.40
C SER A 66 -4.65 -3.50 -14.30
N THR A 67 -4.68 -2.18 -14.30
CA THR A 67 -3.96 -1.36 -13.33
C THR A 67 -4.79 -1.33 -12.07
N LYS A 68 -4.22 -1.79 -10.96
CA LYS A 68 -4.86 -1.83 -9.64
C LYS A 68 -4.11 -0.91 -8.71
N THR A 69 -4.85 -0.16 -7.91
CA THR A 69 -4.28 0.69 -6.87
C THR A 69 -4.49 0.06 -5.51
N PHE A 70 -3.44 0.01 -4.70
CA PHE A 70 -3.46 -0.52 -3.34
C PHE A 70 -3.02 0.57 -2.39
N SER A 71 -3.89 0.92 -1.45
CA SER A 71 -3.58 1.90 -0.42
C SER A 71 -3.08 1.19 0.83
N GLY A 72 -1.92 1.62 1.31
CA GLY A 72 -1.35 1.20 2.57
C GLY A 72 -2.17 1.63 3.76
N ASP A 73 -1.88 1.01 4.90
CA ASP A 73 -2.41 1.47 6.18
C ASP A 73 -1.74 2.77 6.60
N THR A 74 -2.45 3.58 7.36
CA THR A 74 -1.93 4.86 7.85
C THR A 74 -0.95 4.59 9.00
N ALA A 75 0.32 4.98 8.82
CA ALA A 75 1.34 4.91 9.84
C ALA A 75 1.30 6.19 10.69
N MET A 76 1.11 6.05 12.00
CA MET A 76 1.11 7.19 12.91
C MET A 76 2.55 7.51 13.31
N THR A 77 3.06 8.65 12.84
CA THR A 77 4.40 9.12 13.20
C THR A 77 4.35 10.23 14.24
N GLN A 78 5.50 10.58 14.78
CA GLN A 78 5.70 11.68 15.75
C GLN A 78 5.11 13.01 15.26
N TRP A 79 5.08 13.23 13.95
CA TRP A 79 4.65 14.47 13.31
C TRP A 79 3.25 14.38 12.68
N GLY A 80 2.64 13.19 12.69
CA GLY A 80 1.29 12.96 12.17
C GLY A 80 1.15 11.68 11.34
N PRO A 81 -0.06 11.43 10.82
CA PRO A 81 -0.34 10.26 9.99
C PRO A 81 0.33 10.35 8.62
N VAL A 82 0.97 9.26 8.20
CA VAL A 82 1.53 9.06 6.86
C VAL A 82 0.75 7.94 6.17
N GLN A 83 0.33 8.16 4.93
CA GLN A 83 -0.32 7.13 4.12
C GLN A 83 0.16 7.18 2.68
N VAL A 84 0.41 6.01 2.10
CA VAL A 84 0.90 5.86 0.73
C VAL A 84 0.01 4.90 -0.05
N GLN A 85 -0.13 5.19 -1.34
CA GLN A 85 -0.81 4.34 -2.30
C GLN A 85 0.17 3.93 -3.40
N ILE A 86 0.16 2.65 -3.73
CA ILE A 86 0.89 2.11 -4.87
C ILE A 86 -0.08 1.77 -5.99
N THR A 87 0.40 1.91 -7.23
CA THR A 87 -0.29 1.52 -8.44
C THR A 87 0.48 0.37 -9.06
N VAL A 88 -0.19 -0.75 -9.27
CA VAL A 88 0.37 -1.98 -9.80
C VAL A 88 -0.23 -2.25 -11.17
N ALA A 89 0.62 -2.42 -12.19
CA ALA A 89 0.22 -2.86 -13.52
C ALA A 89 1.04 -4.09 -13.91
N GLY A 90 0.37 -5.15 -14.36
CA GLY A 90 1.04 -6.38 -14.79
C GLY A 90 1.87 -7.07 -13.70
N GLY A 91 1.50 -6.91 -12.43
CA GLY A 91 2.22 -7.48 -11.28
C GLY A 91 3.49 -6.71 -10.87
N LYS A 92 3.65 -5.47 -11.33
CA LYS A 92 4.75 -4.58 -10.94
C LYS A 92 4.22 -3.22 -10.51
N VAL A 93 4.89 -2.58 -9.56
CA VAL A 93 4.56 -1.22 -9.13
C VAL A 93 4.98 -0.24 -10.24
N THR A 94 4.03 0.47 -10.83
CA THR A 94 4.30 1.48 -11.87
C THR A 94 4.32 2.90 -11.32
N ARG A 95 3.71 3.12 -10.15
CA ARG A 95 3.65 4.43 -9.50
C ARG A 95 3.42 4.28 -8.00
N ALA A 96 4.07 5.14 -7.21
CA ALA A 96 3.75 5.34 -5.81
C ALA A 96 3.29 6.80 -5.60
N THR A 97 2.39 7.03 -4.65
CA THR A 97 1.85 8.35 -4.35
C THR A 97 1.53 8.43 -2.86
N ALA A 98 2.14 9.37 -2.15
CA ALA A 98 1.77 9.69 -0.78
C ALA A 98 0.39 10.36 -0.75
N LEU A 99 -0.60 9.70 -0.15
CA LEU A 99 -1.95 10.24 0.04
C LEU A 99 -2.00 11.22 1.21
N GLN A 100 -1.19 10.96 2.25
CA GLN A 100 -1.15 11.77 3.44
C GLN A 100 0.27 11.84 3.99
N VAL A 101 0.70 13.06 4.34
CA VAL A 101 2.04 13.33 4.86
C VAL A 101 1.89 14.42 5.94
N PRO A 102 2.57 14.28 7.09
CA PRO A 102 2.57 15.32 8.11
C PRO A 102 3.16 16.61 7.54
N SER A 103 2.41 17.70 7.70
CA SER A 103 2.72 19.02 7.14
C SER A 103 2.53 20.13 8.19
N GLY A 104 2.66 19.77 9.47
CA GLY A 104 2.39 20.65 10.62
C GLY A 104 3.27 21.89 10.69
N ASN A 105 4.49 21.84 10.14
CA ASN A 105 5.41 22.98 10.11
C ASN A 105 5.87 23.29 8.68
N ASN A 106 6.16 24.57 8.40
CA ASN A 106 6.67 25.02 7.10
C ASN A 106 7.95 24.27 6.68
N ARG A 107 8.79 23.89 7.64
CA ARG A 107 10.03 23.14 7.36
C ARG A 107 9.76 21.72 6.87
N ASP A 108 8.76 21.04 7.44
CA ASP A 108 8.38 19.69 7.01
C ASP A 108 7.77 19.71 5.61
N GLN A 109 6.99 20.75 5.28
CA GLN A 109 6.44 20.94 3.94
C GLN A 109 7.56 21.10 2.90
N GLU A 110 8.57 21.92 3.22
CA GLU A 110 9.74 22.09 2.34
C GLU A 110 10.49 20.77 2.17
N ILE A 111 10.72 20.02 3.25
CA ILE A 111 11.40 18.72 3.20
C ILE A 111 10.62 17.69 2.39
N ASN A 112 9.33 17.58 2.65
CA ASN A 112 8.45 16.64 1.96
C ASN A 112 8.31 16.97 0.47
N SER A 113 8.41 18.25 0.09
CA SER A 113 8.31 18.67 -1.32
C SER A 113 9.39 18.05 -2.21
N TYR A 114 10.61 17.87 -1.70
CA TYR A 114 11.69 17.18 -2.41
C TYR A 114 11.77 15.69 -2.06
N ALA A 115 11.44 15.31 -0.82
CA ALA A 115 11.57 13.92 -0.36
C ALA A 115 10.50 13.00 -0.98
N VAL A 116 9.22 13.41 -0.96
CA VAL A 116 8.11 12.59 -1.47
C VAL A 116 8.30 12.13 -2.93
N PRO A 117 8.65 13.00 -3.90
CA PRO A 117 8.85 12.55 -5.28
C PRO A 117 10.04 11.59 -5.42
N VAL A 118 11.12 11.78 -4.66
CA VAL A 118 12.28 10.89 -4.65
C VAL A 118 11.89 9.52 -4.06
N LEU A 119 11.21 9.48 -2.91
CA LEU A 119 10.71 8.24 -2.31
C LEU A 119 9.75 7.50 -3.26
N ASN A 120 8.89 8.22 -3.98
CA ASN A 120 7.99 7.61 -4.96
C ASN A 120 8.77 6.93 -6.10
N GLN A 121 9.83 7.56 -6.59
CA GLN A 121 10.69 7.00 -7.64
C GLN A 121 11.47 5.79 -7.13
N GLU A 122 12.02 5.86 -5.93
CA GLU A 122 12.73 4.76 -5.29
C GLU A 122 11.83 3.53 -5.11
N VAL A 123 10.57 3.69 -4.68
CA VAL A 123 9.63 2.56 -4.56
C VAL A 123 9.39 1.89 -5.92
N VAL A 124 9.26 2.68 -6.99
CA VAL A 124 9.06 2.14 -8.34
C VAL A 124 10.34 1.47 -8.85
N ALA A 125 11.52 1.99 -8.52
CA ALA A 125 12.80 1.41 -8.92
C ALA A 125 13.11 0.12 -8.14
N ALA A 126 12.95 0.13 -6.82
CA ALA A 126 13.23 -0.99 -5.93
C ALA A 126 12.19 -2.11 -6.02
N GLN A 127 10.95 -1.79 -6.43
CA GLN A 127 9.81 -2.72 -6.39
C GLN A 127 9.61 -3.34 -5.00
N SER A 128 9.95 -2.60 -3.94
CA SER A 128 9.88 -3.05 -2.56
C SER A 128 9.62 -1.87 -1.63
N ALA A 129 9.15 -2.18 -0.41
CA ALA A 129 9.07 -1.20 0.66
C ALA A 129 10.42 -0.95 1.35
N ASN A 130 11.47 -1.71 1.04
CA ASN A 130 12.83 -1.42 1.49
C ASN A 130 13.51 -0.46 0.50
N ILE A 131 13.39 0.84 0.77
CA ILE A 131 14.07 1.91 0.03
C ILE A 131 14.99 2.71 0.96
N ASP A 132 15.93 3.43 0.36
CA ASP A 132 16.83 4.30 1.12
C ASP A 132 16.07 5.49 1.73
N MET A 133 16.37 5.74 3.01
CA MET A 133 15.84 6.88 3.73
C MET A 133 16.54 8.17 3.30
N ILE A 134 15.78 9.26 3.22
CA ILE A 134 16.33 10.57 2.85
C ILE A 134 16.78 11.31 4.11
N SER A 135 18.02 11.82 4.07
CA SER A 135 18.58 12.62 5.16
C SER A 135 17.71 13.84 5.45
N GLY A 136 17.28 13.99 6.71
CA GLY A 136 16.36 15.04 7.15
C GLY A 136 14.87 14.69 7.09
N ALA A 137 14.50 13.57 6.46
CA ALA A 137 13.12 13.09 6.36
C ALA A 137 12.92 11.72 7.04
N THR A 138 13.77 11.33 7.99
CA THR A 138 13.78 9.98 8.59
C THR A 138 12.43 9.57 9.17
N VAL A 139 11.74 10.46 9.87
CA VAL A 139 10.44 10.17 10.52
C VAL A 139 9.34 9.93 9.48
N THR A 140 9.29 10.78 8.46
CA THR A 140 8.36 10.62 7.33
C THR A 140 8.70 9.39 6.52
N SER A 141 9.99 9.11 6.31
CA SER A 141 10.47 7.95 5.58
C SER A 141 10.03 6.68 6.29
N ASP A 142 10.22 6.56 7.60
CA ASP A 142 9.81 5.39 8.39
C ASP A 142 8.31 5.10 8.27
N GLY A 143 7.46 6.11 8.48
CA GLY A 143 6.01 5.98 8.30
C GLY A 143 5.62 5.67 6.85
N TYR A 144 6.36 6.22 5.88
CA TYR A 144 6.17 5.94 4.47
C TYR A 144 6.51 4.48 4.13
N LEU A 145 7.62 3.93 4.62
CA LEU A 145 8.00 2.52 4.45
C LEU A 145 6.93 1.60 5.03
N GLN A 146 6.43 1.89 6.23
CA GLN A 146 5.42 1.06 6.87
C GLN A 146 4.11 1.06 6.09
N SER A 147 3.67 2.22 5.60
CA SER A 147 2.47 2.31 4.75
C SER A 147 2.67 1.61 3.40
N VAL A 148 3.83 1.78 2.77
CA VAL A 148 4.17 1.11 1.51
C VAL A 148 4.21 -0.40 1.69
N GLN A 149 4.85 -0.89 2.76
CA GLN A 149 4.90 -2.31 3.09
C GLN A 149 3.48 -2.90 3.15
N SER A 150 2.59 -2.28 3.92
CA SER A 150 1.19 -2.70 3.98
C SER A 150 0.49 -2.64 2.61
N ALA A 151 0.86 -1.69 1.74
CA ALA A 151 0.32 -1.61 0.38
C ALA A 151 0.82 -2.78 -0.51
N PHE A 152 2.10 -3.17 -0.37
CA PHE A 152 2.68 -4.36 -1.02
C PHE A 152 2.02 -5.65 -0.52
N ASP A 153 1.86 -5.79 0.80
CA ASP A 153 1.15 -6.93 1.42
C ASP A 153 -0.29 -7.05 0.88
N LYS A 154 -1.01 -5.93 0.75
CA LYS A 154 -2.37 -5.89 0.16
C LYS A 154 -2.36 -6.20 -1.35
N ALA A 155 -1.29 -5.86 -2.05
CA ALA A 155 -1.11 -6.19 -3.45
C ALA A 155 -0.72 -7.67 -3.66
N GLY A 156 -0.28 -8.36 -2.60
CA GLY A 156 0.22 -9.74 -2.65
C GLY A 156 1.59 -9.85 -3.32
N LEU A 157 2.44 -8.83 -3.13
CA LEU A 157 3.79 -8.73 -3.68
C LEU A 157 4.86 -8.97 -2.62
#